data_AF-A0A951FDV8-F1
#
_entry.id   AF-A0A951FDV8-F1
#
_cell.length_a   1.000
_cell.length_b   1.000
_cell.length_c   1.000
_cell.angle_alpha   90.00
_cell.angle_beta   90.00
_cell.angle_gamma   90.00
#
_symmetry.space_group_name_H-M   'P 1'
#
loop_
_entity.id
_entity.type
_entity.pdbx_description
1 polymer ?
#
loop_
_entity_poly.entity_id
_entity_poly.type
_entity_poly.pdbx_seq_one_letter_code
_entity_poly.pdbx_strand_id
1 'polypeptide(L)'
;MTWLVVAGQFFHFALPPRYYAIHSFERDGRVYERVGIRWFKGLMQREPLSRLNPVLRLASDRTLSALRRLDREMRKAETSHVYIFVLMLCLMVYALLRQWLDALLWVFVFNLIFNGYPIMLQRYNRARLKLLIDRRAVAQADSADDGWKAV
;
A
#
# COMPACT_ATOMS: atom_id res chain seq x y z
N MET A 1 1.49 -19.00 2.36
CA MET A 1 1.10 -17.59 2.60
C MET A 1 -0.39 -17.34 2.31
N THR A 2 -1.26 -18.36 2.50
CA THR A 2 -2.69 -18.35 2.12
C THR A 2 -3.62 -18.01 3.29
N TRP A 3 -3.14 -18.11 4.53
CA TRP A 3 -3.95 -17.90 5.73
C TRP A 3 -4.36 -16.43 5.96
N LEU A 4 -3.59 -15.46 5.47
CA LEU A 4 -3.94 -14.02 5.56
C LEU A 4 -5.09 -13.63 4.63
N VAL A 5 -5.26 -14.34 3.50
CA VAL A 5 -6.34 -14.08 2.54
C VAL A 5 -7.68 -14.57 3.08
N VAL A 6 -7.69 -15.68 3.82
CA VAL A 6 -8.90 -16.28 4.40
C VAL A 6 -9.41 -15.45 5.59
N ALA A 7 -8.52 -14.93 6.44
CA ALA A 7 -8.92 -14.10 7.58
C ALA A 7 -9.48 -12.71 7.17
N GLY A 8 -9.00 -12.16 6.05
CA GLY A 8 -9.42 -10.85 5.54
C GLY A 8 -10.78 -10.82 4.83
N GLN A 9 -11.40 -11.98 4.58
CA GLN A 9 -12.67 -12.06 3.86
C GLN A 9 -13.90 -11.74 4.72
N PHE A 10 -13.76 -11.71 6.05
CA PHE A 10 -14.88 -11.55 6.98
C PHE A 10 -15.00 -10.17 7.62
N PHE A 11 -14.03 -9.28 7.40
CA PHE A 11 -14.08 -7.97 8.01
C PHE A 11 -13.96 -6.84 6.99
N HIS A 12 -15.02 -6.05 6.87
CA HIS A 12 -15.01 -4.74 6.20
C HIS A 12 -14.27 -3.70 7.06
N PHE A 13 -13.00 -3.96 7.39
CA PHE A 13 -12.18 -3.00 8.11
C PHE A 13 -11.54 -2.02 7.11
N ALA A 14 -12.10 -0.83 7.02
CA ALA A 14 -11.51 0.31 6.32
C ALA A 14 -11.12 1.38 7.35
N LEU A 15 -9.93 1.94 7.20
CA LEU A 15 -9.53 3.10 7.99
C LEU A 15 -10.34 4.34 7.57
N PRO A 16 -10.43 5.36 8.44
CA PRO A 16 -11.11 6.60 8.08
C PRO A 16 -10.56 7.17 6.77
N PRO A 17 -11.40 7.76 5.88
CA PRO A 17 -10.96 8.29 4.59
C PRO A 17 -9.78 9.27 4.68
N ARG A 18 -9.71 10.03 5.79
CA ARG A 18 -8.62 10.96 6.09
C ARG A 18 -7.26 10.28 6.21
N TYR A 19 -7.20 9.06 6.73
CA TYR A 19 -5.95 8.30 6.82
C TYR A 19 -5.37 8.03 5.43
N TYR A 20 -6.22 7.70 4.45
CA TYR A 20 -5.77 7.44 3.09
C TYR A 20 -5.44 8.71 2.30
N ALA A 21 -5.64 9.90 2.85
CA ALA A 21 -5.26 11.13 2.17
C ALA A 21 -3.75 11.17 1.97
N ILE A 22 -3.32 11.35 0.72
CA ILE A 22 -1.90 11.49 0.39
C ILE A 22 -1.49 12.92 0.71
N HIS A 23 -0.60 13.07 1.67
CA HIS A 23 -0.11 14.38 2.08
C HIS A 23 0.91 14.95 1.07
N SER A 24 1.11 16.27 1.07
CA SER A 24 2.01 16.96 0.13
C SER A 24 3.44 16.43 0.18
N PHE A 25 3.94 16.07 1.36
CA PHE A 25 5.28 15.51 1.54
C PHE A 25 5.42 14.07 1.01
N GLU A 26 4.32 13.31 0.92
CA GLU A 26 4.29 11.95 0.38
C GLU A 26 4.25 11.95 -1.15
N ARG A 27 3.76 13.04 -1.75
CA ARG A 27 3.55 13.18 -3.20
C ARG A 27 4.85 13.05 -4.00
N ASP A 28 5.94 13.60 -3.47
CA ASP A 28 7.26 13.53 -4.10
C ASP A 28 7.98 12.20 -3.86
N GLY A 29 7.50 11.37 -2.92
CA GLY A 29 8.11 10.09 -2.56
C GLY A 29 9.51 10.18 -1.93
N ARG A 30 10.15 11.35 -1.90
CA ARG A 30 11.53 11.55 -1.41
C ARG A 30 11.71 11.12 0.04
N VAL A 31 10.70 11.34 0.89
CA VAL A 31 10.73 10.90 2.30
C VAL A 31 10.91 9.38 2.37
N TYR A 32 10.13 8.65 1.59
CA TYR A 32 10.18 7.20 1.53
C TYR A 32 11.49 6.69 0.91
N GLU A 33 12.00 7.37 -0.12
CA GLU A 33 13.27 7.00 -0.74
C GLU A 33 14.45 7.14 0.21
N ARG A 34 14.48 8.19 1.06
CA ARG A 34 15.52 8.37 2.09
C ARG A 34 15.49 7.29 3.17
N VAL A 35 14.30 6.76 3.50
CA VAL A 35 14.14 5.65 4.45
C VAL A 35 14.60 4.31 3.86
N GLY A 36 15.02 4.26 2.59
CA GLY A 36 15.55 3.05 1.98
C GLY A 36 14.48 2.16 1.33
N ILE A 37 13.28 2.71 1.06
CA ILE A 37 12.19 1.93 0.42
C ILE A 37 12.57 1.41 -0.96
N ARG A 38 13.51 2.04 -1.68
CA ARG A 38 14.02 1.52 -2.96
C ARG A 38 14.75 0.18 -2.78
N TRP A 39 15.52 0.04 -1.70
CA TRP A 39 16.20 -1.21 -1.36
C TRP A 39 15.20 -2.27 -0.93
N PHE A 40 14.27 -1.92 -0.02
CA PHE A 40 13.21 -2.84 0.44
C PHE A 40 12.33 -3.31 -0.72
N LYS A 41 11.95 -2.40 -1.63
CA LYS A 41 11.22 -2.73 -2.86
C LYS A 41 12.03 -3.69 -3.74
N GLY A 42 13.32 -3.44 -3.91
CA GLY A 42 14.21 -4.34 -4.67
C GLY A 42 14.31 -5.72 -4.06
N LEU A 43 14.42 -5.82 -2.73
CA LEU A 43 14.41 -7.09 -2.00
C LEU A 43 13.10 -7.85 -2.22
N MET A 44 11.96 -7.17 -2.11
CA MET A 44 10.63 -7.78 -2.23
C MET A 44 10.22 -8.07 -3.68
N GLN A 45 10.87 -7.44 -4.66
CA GLN A 45 10.66 -7.70 -6.09
C GLN A 45 11.55 -8.82 -6.65
N ARG A 46 12.51 -9.33 -5.87
CA ARG A 46 13.35 -10.49 -6.25
C ARG A 46 12.62 -11.83 -6.15
N GLU A 47 11.42 -11.85 -5.58
CA GLU A 47 10.52 -13.00 -5.62
C GLU A 47 9.98 -13.22 -7.05
N PRO A 48 10.03 -14.45 -7.61
CA PRO A 48 9.40 -14.78 -8.90
C PRO A 48 7.87 -14.56 -8.90
N LEU A 49 7.28 -14.28 -7.73
CA LEU A 49 5.88 -13.91 -7.51
C LEU A 49 5.41 -12.68 -8.28
N SER A 50 6.30 -11.80 -8.80
CA SER A 50 5.86 -10.71 -9.67
C SER A 50 5.21 -11.20 -10.97
N ARG A 51 5.56 -12.41 -11.44
CA ARG A 51 4.93 -13.08 -12.60
C ARG A 51 3.58 -13.71 -12.27
N LEU A 52 3.33 -14.01 -10.99
CA LEU A 52 2.13 -14.67 -10.49
C LEU A 52 1.12 -13.71 -9.85
N ASN A 53 1.45 -12.41 -9.76
CA ASN A 53 0.58 -11.44 -9.12
C ASN A 53 -0.42 -10.86 -10.15
N PRO A 54 -1.69 -11.31 -10.20
CA PRO A 54 -2.68 -10.83 -11.17
C PRO A 54 -2.89 -9.31 -11.09
N VAL A 55 -2.59 -8.71 -9.93
CA VAL A 55 -2.62 -7.27 -9.66
C VAL A 55 -1.66 -6.47 -10.57
N LEU A 56 -0.51 -7.05 -10.95
CA LEU A 56 0.41 -6.45 -11.94
C LEU A 56 -0.04 -6.73 -13.39
N ARG A 57 -0.69 -7.87 -13.67
CA ARG A 57 -1.31 -8.12 -14.99
C ARG A 57 -2.51 -7.20 -15.25
N LEU A 58 -3.23 -6.79 -14.21
CA LEU A 58 -4.26 -5.75 -14.26
C LEU A 58 -3.73 -4.38 -14.71
N ALA A 59 -2.43 -4.10 -14.56
CA ALA A 59 -1.80 -2.89 -15.10
C ALA A 59 -1.45 -2.99 -16.59
N SER A 60 -1.55 -4.18 -17.20
CA SER A 60 -1.41 -4.35 -18.65
C SER A 60 -2.60 -3.72 -19.38
N ASP A 61 -3.77 -3.75 -18.75
CA ASP A 61 -4.95 -3.02 -19.19
C ASP A 61 -5.04 -1.71 -18.39
N ARG A 62 -4.38 -0.65 -18.87
CA ARG A 62 -4.23 0.65 -18.18
C ARG A 62 -5.51 1.48 -18.13
N THR A 63 -6.66 0.81 -18.19
CA THR A 63 -7.98 1.41 -18.11
C THR A 63 -8.21 2.04 -16.73
N LEU A 64 -8.92 3.17 -16.69
CA LEU A 64 -9.19 3.92 -15.47
C LEU A 64 -9.87 3.06 -14.39
N SER A 65 -10.74 2.13 -14.79
CA SER A 65 -11.42 1.18 -13.89
C SER A 65 -10.44 0.20 -13.22
N ALA A 66 -9.46 -0.32 -13.96
CA ALA A 66 -8.43 -1.22 -13.45
C ALA A 66 -7.52 -0.51 -12.44
N LEU A 67 -7.12 0.73 -12.72
CA LEU A 67 -6.33 1.55 -11.80
C LEU A 67 -7.10 1.88 -10.51
N ARG A 68 -8.40 2.19 -10.60
CA ARG A 68 -9.26 2.41 -9.42
C ARG A 68 -9.43 1.14 -8.59
N ARG A 69 -9.55 -0.03 -9.23
CA ARG A 69 -9.60 -1.32 -8.54
C ARG A 69 -8.29 -1.60 -7.82
N LEU A 70 -7.15 -1.32 -8.46
CA LEU A 70 -5.83 -1.44 -7.85
C LEU A 70 -5.71 -0.58 -6.59
N ASP A 71 -6.14 0.70 -6.63
CA ASP A 71 -6.11 1.58 -5.44
C ASP A 71 -6.93 0.99 -4.28
N ARG A 72 -8.11 0.41 -4.55
CA ARG A 72 -8.92 -0.25 -3.51
C ARG A 72 -8.22 -1.44 -2.87
N GLU A 73 -7.61 -2.31 -3.68
CA GLU A 73 -6.88 -3.48 -3.15
C GLU A 73 -5.64 -3.06 -2.37
N MET A 74 -4.94 -2.01 -2.81
CA MET A 74 -3.81 -1.42 -2.07
C MET A 74 -4.24 -0.84 -0.72
N ARG A 75 -5.38 -0.14 -0.66
CA ARG A 75 -5.93 0.37 0.61
C ARG A 75 -6.27 -0.77 1.56
N LYS A 76 -6.86 -1.87 1.08
CA LYS A 76 -7.13 -3.06 1.90
C LYS A 76 -5.84 -3.63 2.48
N ALA A 77 -4.82 -3.84 1.63
CA ALA A 77 -3.52 -4.36 2.07
C ALA A 77 -2.84 -3.43 3.08
N GLU A 78 -2.84 -2.11 2.83
CA GLU A 78 -2.32 -1.10 3.76
C GLU A 78 -3.03 -1.20 5.12
N THR A 79 -4.35 -1.35 5.10
CA THR A 79 -5.17 -1.41 6.30
C THR A 79 -4.86 -2.63 7.14
N SER A 80 -4.72 -3.81 6.52
CA SER A 80 -4.32 -5.03 7.22
C SER A 80 -2.98 -4.88 7.93
N HIS A 81 -1.98 -4.29 7.28
CA HIS A 81 -0.69 -4.04 7.92
C HIS A 81 -0.78 -3.02 9.06
N VAL A 82 -1.61 -1.97 8.93
CA VAL A 82 -1.84 -1.00 10.03
C VAL A 82 -2.44 -1.67 11.25
N TYR A 83 -3.47 -2.50 11.07
CA TYR A 83 -4.09 -3.21 12.18
C TYR A 83 -3.12 -4.15 12.88
N ILE A 84 -2.35 -4.93 12.13
CA ILE A 84 -1.31 -5.81 12.71
C ILE A 84 -0.25 -4.96 13.40
N PHE A 85 0.17 -3.84 12.82
CA PHE A 85 1.14 -2.93 13.44
C PHE A 85 0.66 -2.42 14.80
N VAL A 86 -0.58 -1.96 14.88
CA VAL A 86 -1.20 -1.46 16.13
C VAL A 86 -1.35 -2.58 17.16
N LEU A 87 -1.77 -3.78 16.73
CA LEU A 87 -1.86 -4.94 17.62
C LEU A 87 -0.49 -5.29 18.23
N MET A 88 0.57 -5.26 17.41
CA MET A 88 1.93 -5.52 17.86
C MET A 88 2.45 -4.41 18.80
N LEU A 89 2.02 -3.15 18.62
CA LEU A 89 2.33 -2.09 19.59
C LEU A 89 1.73 -2.38 20.97
N CYS A 90 0.51 -2.93 21.04
CA CYS A 90 -0.07 -3.36 22.32
C CYS A 90 0.76 -4.46 22.99
N LEU A 91 1.26 -5.43 22.22
CA LEU A 91 2.16 -6.47 22.73
C LEU A 91 3.50 -5.89 23.21
N MET A 92 4.02 -4.87 22.53
CA MET A 92 5.22 -4.15 22.98
C MET A 92 4.99 -3.45 24.33
N VAL A 93 3.87 -2.76 24.51
CA VAL A 93 3.51 -2.14 25.80
C VAL A 93 3.44 -3.19 26.89
N TYR A 94 2.81 -4.33 26.61
CA TYR A 94 2.76 -5.45 27.56
C TYR A 94 4.16 -5.98 27.92
N ALA A 95 5.03 -6.23 26.92
CA ALA A 95 6.40 -6.68 27.15
C ALA A 95 7.22 -5.68 27.99
N LEU A 96 7.02 -4.39 27.75
CA LEU A 96 7.65 -3.31 28.52
C LEU A 96 7.20 -3.32 29.99
N LEU A 97 5.90 -3.47 30.25
CA LEU A 97 5.36 -3.59 31.62
C LEU A 97 5.91 -4.82 32.35
N ARG A 98 6.25 -5.89 31.62
CA ARG A 98 6.87 -7.11 32.15
C ARG A 98 8.40 -7.05 32.20
N GLN A 99 9.01 -5.94 31.79
CA GLN A 99 10.46 -5.75 31.69
C GLN A 99 11.16 -6.79 30.78
N TRP A 100 10.44 -7.34 29.80
CA TRP A 100 10.98 -8.29 28.83
C TRP A 100 11.65 -7.55 27.67
N LEU A 101 12.82 -6.97 27.95
CA LEU A 101 13.53 -6.10 27.00
C LEU A 101 13.92 -6.83 25.70
N ASP A 102 14.34 -8.10 25.79
CA ASP A 102 14.67 -8.90 24.61
C ASP A 102 13.44 -9.14 23.73
N ALA A 103 12.30 -9.51 24.32
CA ALA A 103 11.06 -9.70 23.59
C ALA A 103 10.56 -8.38 22.97
N LEU A 104 10.66 -7.27 23.71
CA LEU A 104 10.33 -5.94 23.22
C LEU A 104 11.16 -5.57 21.99
N LEU A 105 12.48 -5.80 22.04
CA LEU A 105 13.39 -5.51 20.93
C LEU A 105 13.03 -6.34 19.69
N TRP A 106 12.85 -7.66 19.85
CA TRP A 106 12.49 -8.52 18.73
C TRP A 106 11.13 -8.17 18.13
N VAL A 107 10.09 -7.99 18.96
CA VAL A 107 8.75 -7.59 18.48
C VAL A 107 8.84 -6.25 17.75
N PHE A 108 9.58 -5.27 18.25
CA PHE A 108 9.77 -3.99 17.58
C PHE A 108 10.41 -4.15 16.21
N VAL A 109 11.54 -4.86 16.11
CA VAL A 109 12.28 -5.07 14.85
C VAL A 109 11.39 -5.77 13.83
N PHE A 110 10.74 -6.87 14.21
CA PHE A 110 9.84 -7.60 13.32
C PHE A 110 8.62 -6.76 12.91
N ASN A 111 8.02 -6.01 13.85
CA ASN A 111 6.88 -5.16 13.55
C ASN A 111 7.24 -4.04 12.56
N LEU A 112 8.43 -3.45 12.72
CA LEU A 112 8.92 -2.42 11.80
C LEU A 112 9.16 -3.01 10.40
N ILE A 113 9.82 -4.16 10.29
CA ILE A 113 10.17 -4.79 9.00
C ILE A 113 8.92 -5.33 8.28
N PHE A 114 8.02 -6.02 8.99
CA PHE A 114 6.91 -6.75 8.38
C PHE A 114 5.59 -5.98 8.32
N ASN A 115 5.46 -4.87 9.04
CA ASN A 115 4.26 -4.04 8.98
C ASN A 115 4.60 -2.58 8.67
N GLY A 116 5.59 -1.99 9.34
CA GLY A 116 6.01 -0.60 9.10
C GLY A 116 6.46 -0.35 7.65
N TYR A 117 7.43 -1.12 7.17
CA TYR A 117 7.93 -0.99 5.79
C TYR A 117 6.84 -1.27 4.74
N PRO A 118 6.01 -2.33 4.86
CA PRO A 118 4.88 -2.54 3.95
C PRO A 118 3.87 -1.38 3.93
N ILE A 119 3.53 -0.77 5.07
CA ILE A 119 2.65 0.41 5.11
C ILE A 119 3.26 1.54 4.27
N MET A 120 4.54 1.85 4.49
CA MET A 120 5.22 2.91 3.74
C MET A 120 5.32 2.59 2.25
N LEU A 121 5.61 1.33 1.90
CA LEU A 121 5.68 0.88 0.51
C LEU A 121 4.31 0.99 -0.18
N GLN A 122 3.22 0.62 0.49
CA GLN A 122 1.87 0.77 -0.05
C GLN A 122 1.51 2.24 -0.26
N ARG A 123 1.81 3.12 0.71
CA ARG A 123 1.62 4.57 0.58
C ARG A 123 2.40 5.17 -0.58
N TYR A 124 3.68 4.83 -0.70
CA TYR A 124 4.52 5.28 -1.80
C TYR A 124 3.98 4.83 -3.17
N ASN A 125 3.56 3.58 -3.30
CA ASN A 125 2.98 3.07 -4.54
C ASN A 125 1.62 3.73 -4.83
N ARG A 126 0.79 3.99 -3.81
CA ARG A 126 -0.51 4.67 -3.97
C ARG A 126 -0.35 6.14 -4.40
N ALA A 127 0.64 6.85 -3.86
CA ALA A 127 0.97 8.20 -4.29
C ALA A 127 1.28 8.26 -5.80
N ARG A 128 2.07 7.30 -6.29
CA ARG A 128 2.39 7.17 -7.72
C ARG A 128 1.17 6.73 -8.56
N LEU A 129 0.36 5.81 -8.04
CA LEU A 129 -0.86 5.35 -8.71
C LEU A 129 -1.87 6.49 -8.89
N LYS A 130 -2.02 7.35 -7.89
CA LYS A 130 -2.92 8.52 -7.97
C LYS A 130 -2.54 9.45 -9.12
N LEU A 131 -1.25 9.74 -9.29
CA LEU A 131 -0.77 10.56 -10.43
C LEU A 131 -1.10 9.93 -11.78
N LEU A 132 -1.05 8.60 -11.90
CA LEU A 132 -1.42 7.88 -13.12
C LEU A 132 -2.93 7.94 -13.39
N ILE A 133 -3.75 7.80 -12.35
CA ILE A 133 -5.22 7.94 -12.43
C ILE A 133 -5.58 9.34 -12.89
N ASP A 134 -5.01 10.37 -12.26
CA ASP A 134 -5.33 11.77 -12.57
C ASP A 134 -4.96 12.10 -14.03
N ARG A 135 -3.78 11.67 -14.51
CA ARG A 135 -3.36 11.85 -15.92
C ARG A 135 -4.26 11.12 -16.92
N ARG A 136 -4.72 9.91 -16.58
CA ARG A 136 -5.60 9.11 -17.46
C ARG A 136 -7.02 9.66 -17.50
N ALA A 137 -7.52 10.20 -16.39
CA ALA A 137 -8.83 10.84 -16.36
C ALA A 137 -8.88 12.08 -17.28
N VAL A 138 -7.81 12.90 -17.28
CA VAL A 138 -7.69 14.05 -18.21
C VAL A 138 -7.66 13.58 -19.66
N ALA A 139 -6.77 12.64 -20.00
CA ALA A 139 -6.66 12.13 -21.37
C ALA A 139 -7.97 11.51 -21.90
N GLN A 140 -8.73 10.81 -21.04
CA GLN A 140 -10.03 10.24 -21.41
C GLN A 140 -11.11 11.32 -21.62
N ALA A 141 -11.03 12.44 -20.89
CA ALA A 141 -11.93 13.58 -21.08
C ALA A 141 -11.64 14.32 -22.40
N ASP A 142 -10.36 14.54 -22.71
CA ASP A 142 -9.92 15.20 -23.95
C ASP A 142 -10.37 14.39 -25.19
N SER A 143 -10.18 13.05 -25.16
CA SER A 143 -10.63 12.18 -26.26
C SER A 143 -12.16 12.15 -26.44
N ALA A 144 -12.93 12.44 -25.39
CA ALA A 144 -14.39 12.50 -25.48
C ALA A 144 -14.88 13.82 -26.08
N ASP A 145 -14.18 14.93 -25.82
CA ASP A 145 -14.48 16.25 -26.39
C ASP A 145 -14.14 16.32 -27.89
N ASP A 146 -13.02 15.72 -28.30
CA ASP A 146 -12.63 15.64 -29.73
C ASP A 146 -13.65 14.84 -30.56
N GLY A 147 -14.26 13.80 -29.98
CA GLY A 147 -15.30 13.01 -30.62
C GLY A 147 -16.62 13.75 -30.83
N TRP A 148 -16.94 14.74 -29.98
CA TRP A 148 -18.12 15.59 -30.13
C TRP A 148 -17.94 16.64 -31.24
N LYS A 149 -16.73 17.17 -31.41
CA LYS A 149 -16.44 18.19 -32.44
C LYS A 149 -16.28 17.62 -33.86
N ALA A 150 -16.17 16.30 -34.00
CA ALA A 150 -16.01 15.61 -35.27
C ALA A 150 -17.33 15.15 -35.91
N VAL A 151 -18.47 15.49 -35.30
CA VAL A 151 -19.85 15.18 -35.75
C VAL A 151 -20.56 16.48 -36.10
#